data_AF-A0A962IBT8-F1
#
_entry.id   AF-A0A962IBT8-F1
#
_cell.length_a   1.000
_cell.length_b   1.000
_cell.length_c   1.000
_cell.angle_alpha   90.00
_cell.angle_beta   90.00
_cell.angle_gamma   90.00
#
_symmetry.space_group_name_H-M   'P 1'
#
loop_
_entity.id
_entity.type
_entity.pdbx_description
1 polymer ?
#
loop_
_entity_poly.entity_id
_entity_poly.type
_entity_poly.pdbx_seq_one_letter_code
_entity_poly.pdbx_strand_id
1 'polypeptide(L)'
;DFSRRVVRGERPAVLVSVDATDPTAAANAIGALATVGTQALTPELQGVLRALQAGAPPFELRVHRRYNPEGLSRYNIVPGLIGTILTMTMVMLTGLAMTRERERGTMENLLATPVRPIEVMIGKILPYVVIGYIQFGVILLAAMLLFEVPIVGSLPLLMAMIGVFMLANLGVGFTFSTLAKN
;
A
#
# COMPACT_ATOMS: atom_id res chain seq x y z
N ASP A 1 37.75 -7.20 -8.91
CA ASP A 1 38.00 -8.33 -8.00
C ASP A 1 36.89 -9.39 -8.01
N PHE A 2 35.61 -8.99 -8.17
CA PHE A 2 34.47 -9.91 -8.25
C PHE A 2 34.69 -11.14 -9.14
N SER A 3 35.00 -10.97 -10.44
CA SER A 3 35.18 -12.09 -11.37
C SER A 3 36.30 -13.04 -10.95
N ARG A 4 37.39 -12.50 -10.37
CA ARG A 4 38.52 -13.31 -9.89
C ARG A 4 38.12 -14.19 -8.71
N ARG A 5 37.30 -13.66 -7.81
CA ARG A 5 36.77 -14.37 -6.64
C ARG A 5 35.69 -15.40 -7.02
N VAL A 6 34.86 -15.10 -8.02
CA VAL A 6 33.89 -16.07 -8.60
C VAL A 6 34.63 -17.26 -9.21
N VAL A 7 35.66 -17.02 -10.02
CA VAL A 7 36.47 -18.08 -10.66
C VAL A 7 37.19 -18.97 -9.63
N ARG A 8 37.58 -18.40 -8.48
CA ARG A 8 38.16 -19.15 -7.35
C ARG A 8 37.13 -19.91 -6.50
N GLY A 9 35.84 -19.77 -6.77
CA GLY A 9 34.76 -20.38 -5.98
C GLY A 9 34.51 -19.69 -4.64
N GLU A 10 35.05 -18.49 -4.40
CA GLU A 10 34.99 -17.77 -3.12
C GLU A 10 33.64 -17.08 -2.86
N ARG A 11 32.67 -17.18 -3.78
CA ARG A 11 31.30 -16.62 -3.68
C ARG A 11 31.27 -15.18 -3.14
N PRO A 12 31.80 -14.20 -3.90
CA PRO A 12 31.83 -12.82 -3.44
C PRO A 12 30.42 -12.27 -3.16
N ALA A 13 30.29 -11.47 -2.11
CA ALA A 13 29.03 -10.82 -1.76
C ALA A 13 28.79 -9.58 -2.61
N VAL A 14 27.60 -9.48 -3.21
CA VAL A 14 27.08 -8.29 -3.90
C VAL A 14 26.10 -7.62 -2.96
N LEU A 15 26.43 -6.40 -2.52
CA LEU A 15 25.55 -5.59 -1.70
C LEU A 15 24.49 -4.94 -2.58
N VAL A 16 23.22 -5.17 -2.24
CA VAL A 16 22.08 -4.46 -2.84
C VAL A 16 21.38 -3.67 -1.76
N SER A 17 21.52 -2.35 -1.81
CA SER A 17 20.78 -1.44 -0.95
C SER A 17 19.44 -1.10 -1.62
N VAL A 18 18.32 -1.45 -0.98
CA VAL A 18 16.97 -1.19 -1.50
C VAL A 18 16.20 -0.29 -0.55
N ASP A 19 15.55 0.73 -1.09
CA ASP A 19 14.51 1.43 -0.38
C ASP A 19 13.28 0.52 -0.28
N ALA A 20 13.08 -0.06 0.90
CA ALA A 20 12.03 -1.03 1.16
C ALA A 20 10.77 -0.39 1.76
N THR A 21 10.58 0.92 1.54
CA THR A 21 9.36 1.63 1.98
C THR A 21 8.11 1.06 1.31
N ASP A 22 8.21 0.67 0.02
CA ASP A 22 7.25 -0.23 -0.62
C ASP A 22 7.80 -1.66 -0.58
N PRO A 23 7.31 -2.52 0.34
CA PRO A 23 7.82 -3.87 0.49
C PRO A 23 7.51 -4.76 -0.73
N THR A 24 6.44 -4.47 -1.48
CA THR A 24 6.04 -5.26 -2.65
C THR A 24 6.96 -4.95 -3.82
N ALA A 25 7.17 -3.67 -4.11
CA ALA A 25 8.10 -3.25 -5.15
C ALA A 25 9.53 -3.70 -4.84
N ALA A 26 9.97 -3.55 -3.59
CA ALA A 26 11.30 -3.98 -3.16
C ALA A 26 11.49 -5.51 -3.27
N ALA A 27 10.52 -6.31 -2.82
CA ALA A 27 10.59 -7.77 -2.92
C ALA A 27 10.68 -8.25 -4.38
N ASN A 28 9.87 -7.65 -5.26
CA ASN A 28 9.90 -7.96 -6.69
C ASN A 28 11.26 -7.61 -7.32
N ALA A 29 11.82 -6.43 -7.00
CA ALA A 29 13.13 -6.02 -7.49
C ALA A 29 14.27 -6.93 -6.98
N ILE A 30 14.25 -7.32 -5.70
CA ILE A 30 15.22 -8.24 -5.12
C ILE A 30 15.14 -9.62 -5.80
N GLY A 31 13.93 -10.15 -5.99
CA GLY A 31 13.72 -11.43 -6.67
C GLY A 31 14.18 -11.41 -8.13
N ALA A 32 13.93 -10.29 -8.83
CA ALA A 32 14.42 -10.08 -10.19
C ALA A 32 15.96 -10.06 -10.24
N LEU A 33 16.62 -9.37 -9.30
CA LEU A 33 18.10 -9.32 -9.24
C LEU A 33 18.73 -10.68 -8.99
N ALA A 34 18.13 -11.51 -8.13
CA ALA A 34 18.59 -12.88 -7.93
C ALA A 34 18.51 -13.72 -9.22
N THR A 35 17.43 -13.53 -10.00
CA THR A 35 17.20 -14.26 -11.25
C THR A 35 18.09 -13.74 -12.39
N VAL A 36 18.16 -12.42 -12.59
CA VAL A 36 19.02 -11.81 -13.61
C VAL A 36 20.49 -12.06 -13.31
N GLY A 37 20.92 -12.00 -12.05
CA GLY A 37 22.30 -12.27 -11.70
C GLY A 37 22.74 -13.70 -12.01
N THR A 38 21.88 -14.69 -11.81
CA THR A 38 22.17 -16.08 -12.21
C THR A 38 22.14 -16.26 -13.72
N GLN A 39 21.16 -15.68 -14.41
CA GLN A 39 21.06 -15.75 -15.87
C GLN A 39 22.21 -15.04 -16.58
N ALA A 40 22.67 -13.90 -16.06
CA ALA A 40 23.79 -13.13 -16.62
C ALA A 40 25.13 -13.86 -16.51
N LEU A 41 25.33 -14.67 -15.46
CA LEU A 41 26.57 -15.43 -15.25
C LEU A 41 26.55 -16.80 -15.94
N THR A 42 25.37 -17.30 -16.33
CA THR A 42 25.23 -18.60 -17.02
C THR A 42 26.07 -18.70 -18.31
N PRO A 43 26.11 -17.68 -19.19
CA PRO A 43 26.97 -17.70 -20.38
C PRO A 43 28.47 -17.70 -20.08
N GLU A 44 28.89 -17.07 -18.97
CA GLU A 44 30.31 -16.96 -18.59
C GLU A 44 30.83 -18.21 -17.86
N LEU A 45 29.95 -18.98 -17.21
CA LEU A 45 30.28 -20.19 -16.46
C LEU A 45 30.28 -21.46 -17.35
N GLN A 46 31.00 -21.42 -18.48
CA GLN A 46 31.14 -22.56 -19.40
C GLN A 46 32.50 -23.27 -19.24
N GLY A 47 32.64 -24.47 -19.82
CA GLY A 47 33.89 -25.25 -19.77
C GLY A 47 34.25 -25.72 -18.35
N VAL A 48 35.49 -25.42 -17.91
CA VAL A 48 36.02 -25.81 -16.58
C VAL A 48 35.19 -25.21 -15.42
N LEU A 49 34.53 -24.08 -15.67
CA LEU A 49 33.71 -23.37 -14.68
C LEU A 49 32.27 -23.89 -14.58
N ARG A 50 31.86 -24.82 -15.45
CA ARG A 50 30.50 -25.38 -15.47
C ARG A 50 30.12 -26.08 -14.16
N ALA A 51 31.11 -26.60 -13.42
CA ALA A 51 30.90 -27.19 -12.10
C ALA A 51 30.33 -26.19 -11.07
N LEU A 52 30.55 -24.88 -11.28
CA LEU A 52 30.00 -23.81 -10.42
C LEU A 52 28.52 -23.52 -10.71
N GLN A 53 27.96 -23.99 -11.83
CA GLN A 53 26.53 -23.85 -12.15
C GLN A 53 25.65 -24.90 -11.47
N ALA A 54 26.20 -26.07 -11.15
CA ALA A 54 25.43 -27.21 -10.64
C ALA A 54 25.17 -27.15 -9.11
N GLY A 55 25.58 -26.06 -8.44
CA GLY A 55 25.53 -25.92 -6.99
C GLY A 55 24.87 -24.62 -6.52
N ALA A 56 25.25 -24.16 -5.32
CA ALA A 56 24.75 -22.90 -4.78
C ALA A 56 25.18 -21.70 -5.66
N PRO A 57 24.43 -20.58 -5.65
CA PRO A 57 24.66 -19.45 -6.54
C PRO A 57 26.12 -18.94 -6.48
N PRO A 58 26.67 -18.49 -7.63
CA PRO A 58 28.08 -18.11 -7.77
C PRO A 58 28.48 -16.85 -6.98
N PHE A 59 27.51 -16.12 -6.44
CA PHE A 59 27.70 -14.95 -5.58
C PHE A 59 26.61 -14.92 -4.49
N GLU A 60 26.91 -14.28 -3.37
CA GLU A 60 25.95 -14.03 -2.30
C GLU A 60 25.27 -12.68 -2.53
N LEU A 61 23.94 -12.64 -2.59
CA LEU A 61 23.21 -11.37 -2.64
C LEU A 61 22.96 -10.89 -1.21
N ARG A 62 23.68 -9.86 -0.77
CA ARG A 62 23.46 -9.25 0.54
C ARG A 62 22.51 -8.08 0.40
N VAL A 63 21.26 -8.30 0.77
CA VAL A 63 20.22 -7.26 0.68
C VAL A 63 20.24 -6.42 1.94
N HIS A 64 20.37 -5.11 1.77
CA HIS A 64 20.26 -4.14 2.85
C HIS A 64 19.01 -3.29 2.63
N ARG A 65 17.98 -3.55 3.44
CA ARG A 65 16.72 -2.81 3.39
C ARG A 65 16.85 -1.54 4.21
N ARG A 66 16.65 -0.38 3.57
CA ARG A 66 16.74 0.93 4.26
C ARG A 66 15.54 1.17 5.20
N TYR A 67 14.38 0.64 4.84
CA TYR A 67 13.17 0.64 5.67
C TYR A 67 12.90 -0.77 6.17
N ASN A 68 12.52 -0.92 7.44
CA ASN A 68 12.26 -2.21 8.09
C ASN A 68 13.39 -3.26 7.88
N PRO A 69 14.64 -2.98 8.31
CA PRO A 69 15.77 -3.89 8.16
C PRO A 69 15.55 -5.24 8.86
N GLU A 70 14.82 -5.24 9.97
CA GLU A 70 14.45 -6.42 10.76
C GLU A 70 13.32 -7.25 10.12
N GLY A 71 12.64 -6.71 9.09
CA GLY A 71 11.55 -7.41 8.40
C GLY A 71 10.32 -7.65 9.26
N LEU A 72 10.09 -6.83 10.29
CA LEU A 72 8.95 -6.97 11.18
C LEU A 72 7.64 -6.74 10.43
N SER A 73 6.79 -7.77 10.38
CA SER A 73 5.54 -7.74 9.59
C SER A 73 4.58 -6.64 10.04
N ARG A 74 4.61 -6.27 11.32
CA ARG A 74 3.77 -5.19 11.89
C ARG A 74 3.94 -3.85 11.17
N TYR A 75 5.14 -3.51 10.71
CA TYR A 75 5.42 -2.23 10.05
C TYR A 75 4.92 -2.15 8.61
N ASN A 76 4.54 -3.29 8.02
CA ASN A 76 4.02 -3.37 6.66
C ASN A 76 2.51 -3.67 6.66
N ILE A 77 2.08 -4.65 7.47
CA ILE A 77 0.69 -5.13 7.50
C ILE A 77 -0.23 -4.10 8.14
N VAL A 78 0.16 -3.52 9.28
CA VAL A 78 -0.74 -2.63 10.03
C VAL A 78 -1.12 -1.40 9.20
N PRO A 79 -0.18 -0.64 8.60
CA PRO A 79 -0.54 0.48 7.73
C PRO A 79 -1.40 0.07 6.52
N GLY A 80 -1.10 -1.09 5.91
CA GLY A 80 -1.89 -1.64 4.80
C GLY A 80 -3.33 -1.93 5.21
N LEU A 81 -3.54 -2.49 6.40
CA LEU A 81 -4.87 -2.76 6.95
C LEU A 81 -5.66 -1.47 7.23
N ILE A 82 -5.00 -0.38 7.66
CA ILE A 82 -5.69 0.91 7.83
C ILE A 82 -6.29 1.36 6.48
N GLY A 83 -5.49 1.31 5.42
CA GLY A 83 -5.91 1.69 4.08
C GLY A 83 -7.07 0.84 3.58
N THR A 84 -6.98 -0.49 3.71
CA THR A 84 -8.04 -1.40 3.23
C THR A 84 -9.34 -1.26 4.02
N ILE A 85 -9.27 -1.15 5.34
CA ILE A 85 -10.45 -0.98 6.21
C ILE A 85 -11.14 0.35 5.90
N LEU A 86 -10.38 1.44 5.76
CA LEU A 86 -10.93 2.74 5.40
C LEU A 86 -11.58 2.72 4.02
N THR A 87 -10.93 2.15 3.01
CA THR A 87 -11.51 2.03 1.66
C THR A 87 -12.82 1.23 1.69
N MET A 88 -12.82 0.05 2.32
CA MET A 88 -14.03 -0.77 2.43
C MET A 88 -15.16 -0.02 3.14
N THR A 89 -14.85 0.66 4.24
CA THR A 89 -15.87 1.37 5.03
C THR A 89 -16.41 2.58 4.26
N MET A 90 -15.55 3.36 3.59
CA MET A 90 -15.97 4.52 2.79
C MET A 90 -16.84 4.11 1.61
N VAL A 91 -16.48 3.05 0.90
CA VAL A 91 -17.28 2.51 -0.22
C VAL A 91 -18.63 2.01 0.30
N MET A 92 -18.64 1.26 1.41
CA MET A 92 -19.88 0.74 2.02
C MET A 92 -20.81 1.86 2.50
N LEU A 93 -20.28 2.88 3.20
CA LEU A 93 -21.05 4.04 3.65
C LEU A 93 -21.66 4.81 2.47
N THR A 94 -20.89 4.96 1.38
CA THR A 94 -21.39 5.64 0.18
C THR A 94 -22.51 4.84 -0.50
N GLY A 95 -22.39 3.51 -0.55
CA GLY A 95 -23.45 2.63 -1.04
C GLY A 95 -24.75 2.77 -0.21
N LEU A 96 -24.63 2.69 1.12
CA LEU A 96 -25.76 2.86 2.04
C LEU A 96 -26.40 4.25 1.94
N ALA A 97 -25.58 5.28 1.75
CA ALA A 97 -26.06 6.66 1.58
C ALA A 97 -26.94 6.80 0.32
N MET A 98 -26.63 6.04 -0.74
CA MET A 98 -27.42 6.04 -1.97
C MET A 98 -28.69 5.22 -1.85
N THR A 99 -28.62 4.01 -1.28
CA THR A 99 -29.81 3.14 -1.14
C THR A 99 -30.88 3.84 -0.30
N ARG A 100 -30.49 4.46 0.81
CA ARG A 100 -31.39 5.28 1.63
C ARG A 100 -31.99 6.47 0.88
N GLU A 101 -31.25 7.06 -0.07
CA GLU A 101 -31.76 8.17 -0.86
C GLU A 101 -32.86 7.72 -1.82
N ARG A 102 -32.64 6.58 -2.49
CA ARG A 102 -33.62 5.94 -3.38
C ARG A 102 -34.87 5.53 -2.62
N GLU A 103 -34.72 4.87 -1.47
CA GLU A 103 -35.84 4.43 -0.62
C GLU A 103 -36.69 5.60 -0.10
N ARG A 104 -36.07 6.76 0.16
CA ARG A 104 -36.77 7.94 0.67
C ARG A 104 -37.40 8.81 -0.43
N GLY A 105 -37.19 8.52 -1.71
CA GLY A 105 -37.74 9.31 -2.83
C GLY A 105 -37.33 10.78 -2.84
N THR A 106 -36.25 11.14 -2.12
CA THR A 106 -35.88 12.55 -1.85
C THR A 106 -35.28 13.29 -3.05
N MET A 107 -35.07 12.60 -4.17
CA MET A 107 -34.62 13.21 -5.43
C MET A 107 -35.60 14.25 -5.98
N GLU A 108 -36.91 14.09 -5.73
CA GLU A 108 -37.93 15.03 -6.22
C GLU A 108 -38.02 16.29 -5.35
N ASN A 109 -37.81 16.16 -4.04
CA ASN A 109 -37.92 17.28 -3.10
C ASN A 109 -36.69 18.21 -3.13
N LEU A 110 -35.53 17.70 -3.58
CA LEU A 110 -34.31 18.50 -3.76
C LEU A 110 -34.38 19.45 -4.97
N LEU A 111 -35.22 19.16 -5.97
CA LEU A 111 -35.43 20.03 -7.13
C LEU A 111 -36.30 21.27 -6.81
N ALA A 112 -37.05 21.23 -5.70
CA ALA A 112 -37.97 22.30 -5.29
C ALA A 112 -37.36 23.31 -4.30
N THR A 113 -36.19 23.02 -3.73
CA THR A 113 -35.49 23.90 -2.78
C THR A 113 -34.41 24.74 -3.48
N PRO A 114 -34.25 26.04 -3.14
CA PRO A 114 -33.26 26.93 -3.74
C PRO A 114 -31.85 26.71 -3.15
N VAL A 115 -31.39 25.47 -3.04
CA VAL A 115 -30.09 25.08 -2.45
C VAL A 115 -29.23 24.48 -3.54
N ARG A 116 -27.93 24.82 -3.58
CA ARG A 116 -27.05 24.29 -4.63
C ARG A 116 -26.80 22.78 -4.40
N PRO A 117 -26.78 21.94 -5.45
CA PRO A 117 -26.50 20.50 -5.30
C PRO A 117 -25.20 20.18 -4.56
N ILE A 118 -24.17 21.03 -4.72
CA ILE A 118 -22.87 20.88 -4.05
C ILE A 118 -22.98 21.07 -2.52
N GLU A 119 -23.84 21.97 -2.05
CA GLU A 119 -24.01 22.28 -0.62
C GLU A 119 -24.70 21.11 0.10
N VAL A 120 -25.74 20.55 -0.54
CA VAL A 120 -26.42 19.34 -0.06
C VAL A 120 -25.45 18.16 -0.04
N MET A 121 -24.62 18.02 -1.06
CA MET A 121 -23.65 16.94 -1.16
C MET A 121 -22.58 17.04 -0.05
N ILE A 122 -22.03 18.23 0.19
CA ILE A 122 -21.07 18.46 1.28
C ILE A 122 -21.71 18.18 2.64
N GLY A 123 -22.93 18.66 2.87
CA GLY A 123 -23.67 18.41 4.12
C GLY A 123 -23.90 16.92 4.41
N LYS A 124 -24.00 16.10 3.36
CA LYS A 124 -24.17 14.64 3.47
C LYS A 124 -22.85 13.88 3.60
N ILE A 125 -21.79 14.38 2.96
CA ILE A 125 -20.44 13.79 3.00
C ILE A 125 -19.79 14.01 4.36
N LEU A 126 -19.97 15.19 4.94
CA LEU A 126 -19.27 15.59 6.17
C LEU A 126 -19.48 14.62 7.35
N PRO A 127 -20.68 14.10 7.65
CA PRO A 127 -20.89 13.08 8.67
C PRO A 127 -20.08 11.80 8.43
N TYR A 128 -19.95 11.35 7.18
CA TYR A 128 -19.20 10.14 6.84
C TYR A 128 -17.70 10.34 7.01
N VAL A 129 -17.19 11.54 6.68
CA VAL A 129 -15.78 11.89 6.92
C VAL A 129 -15.48 11.89 8.42
N VAL A 130 -16.38 12.43 9.25
CA VAL A 130 -16.22 12.40 10.73
C VAL A 130 -16.19 10.96 11.26
N ILE A 131 -17.10 10.09 10.80
CA ILE A 131 -17.10 8.67 11.15
C ILE A 131 -15.78 8.01 10.73
N GLY A 132 -15.28 8.34 9.54
CA GLY A 132 -13.98 7.88 9.05
C GLY A 132 -12.84 8.27 9.97
N TYR A 133 -12.77 9.52 10.42
CA TYR A 133 -11.74 9.96 11.35
C TYR A 133 -11.83 9.29 12.72
N ILE A 134 -13.04 9.05 13.23
CA ILE A 134 -13.24 8.29 14.47
C ILE A 134 -12.70 6.87 14.29
N GLN A 135 -13.07 6.20 13.20
CA GLN A 135 -12.61 4.85 12.88
C GLN A 135 -11.08 4.80 12.73
N PHE A 136 -10.50 5.74 11.99
CA PHE A 136 -9.06 5.87 11.84
C PHE A 136 -8.37 6.05 13.19
N GLY A 137 -8.90 6.90 14.07
CA GLY A 137 -8.40 7.10 15.42
C GLY A 137 -8.41 5.82 16.27
N VAL A 138 -9.47 5.01 16.19
CA VAL A 138 -9.57 3.71 16.87
C VAL A 138 -8.50 2.75 16.35
N ILE A 139 -8.34 2.63 15.04
CA ILE A 139 -7.33 1.75 14.42
C ILE A 139 -5.92 2.22 14.77
N LEU A 140 -5.68 3.52 14.74
CA LEU A 140 -4.39 4.12 15.07
C LEU A 140 -4.02 3.86 16.54
N LEU A 141 -4.99 4.00 17.45
CA LEU A 141 -4.80 3.70 18.86
C LEU A 141 -4.48 2.20 19.06
N ALA A 142 -5.18 1.31 18.35
CA ALA A 142 -4.89 -0.12 18.38
C ALA A 142 -3.50 -0.43 17.80
N ALA A 143 -3.09 0.23 16.72
CA ALA A 143 -1.76 0.09 16.13
C ALA A 143 -0.64 0.46 17.12
N MET A 144 -0.83 1.52 17.91
CA MET A 144 0.12 1.93 18.94
C MET A 144 0.11 1.01 20.17
N LEU A 145 -1.07 0.70 20.71
CA LEU A 145 -1.20 -0.01 21.98
C LEU A 145 -1.03 -1.53 21.87
N LEU A 146 -1.53 -2.15 20.79
CA LEU A 146 -1.50 -3.62 20.63
C LEU A 146 -0.30 -4.09 19.81
N PHE A 147 0.12 -3.30 18.82
CA PHE A 147 1.15 -3.71 17.85
C PHE A 147 2.46 -2.93 17.99
N GLU A 148 2.51 -1.93 18.89
CA GLU A 148 3.68 -1.07 19.14
C GLU A 148 4.23 -0.45 17.85
N VAL A 149 3.34 -0.07 16.93
CA VAL A 149 3.74 0.58 15.68
C VAL A 149 4.02 2.06 15.98
N PRO A 150 5.28 2.52 15.85
CA PRO A 150 5.61 3.91 16.13
C PRO A 150 5.02 4.81 15.05
N ILE A 151 4.36 5.90 15.45
CA ILE A 151 3.97 6.96 14.53
C ILE A 151 5.15 7.92 14.42
N VAL A 152 5.87 7.85 13.31
CA VAL A 152 7.02 8.71 13.02
C VAL A 152 6.58 9.81 12.06
N GLY A 153 6.85 11.08 12.41
CA GLY A 153 6.52 12.24 11.58
C GLY A 153 5.40 13.12 12.15
N SER A 154 4.70 13.85 11.28
CA SER A 154 3.68 14.83 11.67
C SER A 154 2.27 14.24 11.65
N LEU A 155 1.67 14.12 12.83
CA LEU A 155 0.28 13.67 12.98
C LEU A 155 -0.73 14.56 12.20
N PRO A 156 -0.61 15.91 12.17
CA PRO A 156 -1.52 16.73 11.38
C PRO A 156 -1.45 16.45 9.87
N LEU A 157 -0.24 16.16 9.35
CA LEU A 157 -0.07 15.81 7.94
C LEU A 157 -0.72 14.45 7.64
N LEU A 158 -0.57 13.48 8.54
CA LEU A 158 -1.23 12.19 8.44
C LEU A 158 -2.76 12.36 8.39
N MET A 159 -3.32 13.17 9.30
CA MET A 159 -4.75 13.47 9.32
C MET A 159 -5.20 14.14 8.02
N ALA A 160 -4.46 15.12 7.50
CA ALA A 160 -4.78 15.78 6.24
C ALA A 160 -4.75 14.82 5.04
N MET A 161 -3.72 13.97 4.94
CA MET A 161 -3.60 12.97 3.87
C MET A 161 -4.72 11.92 3.94
N ILE A 162 -5.07 11.48 5.15
CA ILE A 162 -6.21 10.58 5.36
C ILE A 162 -7.52 11.27 4.97
N GLY A 163 -7.69 12.56 5.25
CA GLY A 163 -8.83 13.33 4.77
C GLY A 163 -8.96 13.33 3.25
N VAL A 164 -7.85 13.63 2.55
CA VAL A 164 -7.81 13.57 1.07
C VAL A 164 -8.13 12.16 0.57
N PHE A 165 -7.58 11.13 1.21
CA PHE A 165 -7.83 9.73 0.89
C PHE A 165 -9.31 9.36 1.07
N MET A 166 -9.95 9.78 2.17
CA MET A 166 -11.38 9.54 2.40
C MET A 166 -12.23 10.25 1.34
N LEU A 167 -11.93 11.52 1.04
CA LEU A 167 -12.65 12.27 0.01
C LEU A 167 -12.54 11.61 -1.38
N ALA A 168 -11.35 11.10 -1.73
CA ALA A 168 -11.15 10.37 -2.98
C ALA A 168 -11.99 9.07 -3.03
N ASN A 169 -11.98 8.27 -1.96
CA ASN A 169 -12.75 7.03 -1.88
C ASN A 169 -14.26 7.27 -1.89
N LEU A 170 -14.74 8.31 -1.18
CA LEU A 170 -16.13 8.74 -1.24
C LEU A 170 -16.50 9.17 -2.66
N GLY A 171 -15.67 9.99 -3.33
CA GLY A 171 -15.88 10.40 -4.71
C GLY A 171 -16.02 9.23 -5.68
N VAL A 172 -15.17 8.20 -5.53
CA VAL A 172 -15.26 6.95 -6.28
C VAL A 172 -16.59 6.23 -5.98
N GLY A 173 -16.96 6.08 -4.71
CA GLY A 173 -18.23 5.47 -4.32
C GLY A 173 -19.45 6.21 -4.88
N PHE A 174 -19.42 7.55 -4.88
CA PHE A 174 -20.47 8.39 -5.44
C PHE A 174 -20.56 8.23 -6.96
N THR A 175 -19.42 8.15 -7.65
CA THR A 175 -19.36 7.94 -9.10
C THR A 175 -19.93 6.59 -9.50
N PHE A 176 -19.58 5.53 -8.77
CA PHE A 176 -20.19 4.21 -9.00
C PHE A 176 -21.67 4.20 -8.72
N SER A 177 -22.09 4.91 -7.67
CA SER A 177 -23.49 5.05 -7.28
C SER A 177 -24.33 5.77 -8.35
N THR A 178 -23.79 6.80 -9.00
CA THR A 178 -24.48 7.50 -10.10
C THR A 178 -24.53 6.66 -11.39
N LEU A 179 -23.48 5.89 -11.68
CA LEU A 179 -23.42 4.99 -12.84
C LEU A 179 -24.30 3.74 -12.69
N ALA A 180 -24.44 3.23 -11.46
CA ALA A 180 -25.32 2.11 -11.12
C ALA A 180 -26.79 2.57 -11.12
N LYS A 181 -27.29 2.96 -12.29
CA LYS A 181 -28.71 3.05 -12.60
C LYS A 181 -29.10 1.73 -13.28
N ASN A 182 -29.82 0.90 -12.53
CA ASN A 182 -30.76 -0.08 -13.08
C ASN A 182 -32.15 0.36 -12.62
#